data_AF-A0A918F8R4-F1
#
_entry.id   AF-A0A918F8R4-F1
#
_cell.length_a   1.000
_cell.length_b   1.000
_cell.length_c   1.000
_cell.angle_alpha   90.00
_cell.angle_beta   90.00
_cell.angle_gamma   90.00
#
_symmetry.space_group_name_H-M   'P 1'
#
loop_
_entity.id
_entity.type
_entity.pdbx_description
1 polymer ?
#
loop_
_entity_poly.entity_id
_entity_poly.type
_entity_poly.pdbx_seq_one_letter_code
_entity_poly.pdbx_strand_id
1 'polypeptide(L)'
;MDSSEAEGGRVGIVLIWLIALAGSVLVVALAYGGQRVWFGDSSALGVYRALGVVFAASVLGALLAQLASRRPAGYVARASVSVGGAAVLVALAAAAVAPLAVGLSG
;
A
#
# COMPACT_ATOMS: atom_id res chain seq x y z
N MET A 1 31.79 4.34 0.97
CA MET A 1 30.33 4.12 1.04
C MET A 1 30.03 3.25 -0.14
N ASP A 2 29.84 1.95 0.11
CA ASP A 2 29.89 0.95 -0.94
C ASP A 2 28.55 0.96 -1.69
N SER A 3 28.61 1.06 -3.02
CA SER A 3 27.45 1.25 -3.89
C SER A 3 26.38 0.16 -3.70
N SER A 4 26.78 -1.06 -3.34
CA SER A 4 25.87 -2.19 -3.15
C SER A 4 24.95 -2.05 -1.93
N GLU A 5 25.38 -1.39 -0.85
CA GLU A 5 24.56 -1.14 0.34
C GLU A 5 23.47 -0.08 0.07
N ALA A 6 23.77 0.88 -0.81
CA ALA A 6 22.82 1.88 -1.27
C ALA A 6 21.79 1.27 -2.24
N GLU A 7 22.24 0.40 -3.16
CA GLU A 7 21.36 -0.31 -4.09
C GLU A 7 20.38 -1.25 -3.39
N GLY A 8 20.85 -2.08 -2.44
CA GLY A 8 19.97 -2.99 -1.70
C GLY A 8 18.86 -2.27 -0.93
N GLY A 9 19.18 -1.10 -0.36
CA GLY A 9 18.19 -0.26 0.32
C GLY A 9 17.13 0.34 -0.61
N ARG A 10 17.51 0.74 -1.84
CA ARG A 10 16.58 1.31 -2.82
C ARG A 10 15.67 0.24 -3.43
N VAL A 11 16.21 -0.96 -3.66
CA VAL A 11 15.44 -2.11 -4.17
C VAL A 11 14.30 -2.47 -3.23
N GLY A 12 14.53 -2.48 -1.91
CA GLY A 12 13.48 -2.74 -0.92
C GLY A 12 12.35 -1.71 -0.96
N ILE A 13 12.66 -0.41 -1.09
CA ILE A 13 11.67 0.66 -1.18
C ILE A 13 10.77 0.47 -2.40
N VAL A 14 11.38 0.22 -3.57
CA VAL A 14 10.64 0.02 -4.84
C VAL A 14 9.74 -1.20 -4.76
N LEU A 15 10.21 -2.31 -4.16
CA LEU A 15 9.41 -3.52 -3.94
C LEU A 15 8.14 -3.23 -3.12
N ILE A 16 8.25 -2.45 -2.05
CA ILE A 16 7.10 -2.11 -1.20
C ILE A 16 6.10 -1.25 -1.98
N TRP A 17 6.58 -0.31 -2.81
CA TRP A 17 5.72 0.48 -3.67
C TRP A 17 4.99 -0.37 -4.70
N LEU A 18 5.67 -1.37 -5.29
CA LEU A 18 5.05 -2.30 -6.23
C LEU A 18 3.96 -3.16 -5.55
N ILE A 19 4.20 -3.62 -4.33
CA ILE A 19 3.21 -4.37 -3.54
C ILE A 19 2.00 -3.48 -3.23
N ALA A 20 2.23 -2.25 -2.77
CA ALA A 20 1.15 -1.29 -2.49
C ALA A 20 0.34 -0.97 -3.74
N LEU A 21 1.02 -0.74 -4.87
CA LEU A 21 0.39 -0.47 -6.16
C LEU A 21 -0.46 -1.66 -6.61
N ALA A 22 0.11 -2.86 -6.64
CA ALA A 22 -0.59 -4.07 -7.07
C ALA A 22 -1.82 -4.37 -6.19
N GLY A 23 -1.67 -4.29 -4.87
CA GLY A 23 -2.79 -4.47 -3.94
C GLY A 23 -3.88 -3.42 -4.12
N SER A 24 -3.49 -2.15 -4.30
CA SER A 24 -4.45 -1.06 -4.52
C SER A 24 -5.21 -1.20 -5.84
N VAL A 25 -4.50 -1.53 -6.94
CA VAL A 25 -5.12 -1.78 -8.24
C VAL A 25 -6.10 -2.95 -8.17
N LEU A 26 -5.73 -4.03 -7.48
CA LEU A 26 -6.60 -5.19 -7.32
C LEU A 26 -7.89 -4.83 -6.56
N VAL A 27 -7.78 -4.08 -5.46
CA VAL A 27 -8.95 -3.62 -4.68
C VAL A 27 -9.86 -2.72 -5.51
N VAL A 28 -9.29 -1.77 -6.27
CA VAL A 28 -10.05 -0.90 -7.17
C VAL A 28 -10.77 -1.72 -8.25
N ALA A 29 -10.07 -2.67 -8.89
CA ALA A 29 -10.65 -3.54 -9.92
C ALA A 29 -11.80 -4.39 -9.38
N LEU A 30 -11.65 -4.98 -8.18
CA LEU A 30 -12.71 -5.73 -7.50
C LEU A 30 -13.91 -4.84 -7.15
N ALA A 31 -13.67 -3.60 -6.73
CA ALA A 31 -14.72 -2.65 -6.38
C ALA A 31 -15.57 -2.27 -7.61
N TYR A 32 -14.91 -1.92 -8.72
CA TYR A 32 -15.60 -1.63 -9.99
C TYR A 32 -16.24 -2.87 -10.63
N GLY A 33 -15.67 -4.06 -10.41
CA GLY A 33 -16.23 -5.34 -10.84
C GLY A 33 -17.40 -5.85 -10.00
N GLY A 34 -17.83 -5.12 -8.95
CA GLY A 34 -18.97 -5.49 -8.12
C GLY A 34 -18.73 -6.68 -7.17
N GLN A 35 -17.47 -7.11 -7.00
CA GLN A 35 -17.08 -8.27 -6.19
C GLN A 35 -17.06 -7.96 -4.69
N ARG A 36 -18.14 -7.37 -4.16
CA ARG A 36 -18.19 -6.88 -2.76
C ARG A 36 -18.09 -7.98 -1.70
N VAL A 37 -18.42 -9.23 -2.07
CA VAL A 37 -18.32 -10.40 -1.17
C VAL A 37 -16.89 -10.65 -0.68
N TRP A 38 -15.89 -10.30 -1.50
CA TRP A 38 -14.48 -10.45 -1.16
C TRP A 38 -14.03 -9.52 -0.04
N PHE A 39 -14.78 -8.44 0.22
CA PHE A 39 -14.43 -7.47 1.26
C PHE A 39 -15.00 -7.83 2.64
N GLY A 40 -15.80 -8.89 2.75
CA GLY A 40 -16.46 -9.31 3.99
C GLY A 40 -17.53 -8.34 4.51
N ASP A 41 -17.76 -7.24 3.79
CA ASP A 41 -18.74 -6.20 4.07
C ASP A 41 -19.28 -5.69 2.73
N SER A 42 -20.59 -5.83 2.52
CA SER A 42 -21.27 -5.44 1.28
C SER A 42 -21.53 -3.93 1.19
N SER A 43 -21.27 -3.18 2.27
CA SER A 43 -21.37 -1.73 2.28
C SER A 43 -20.21 -1.08 1.51
N ALA A 44 -20.41 0.18 1.10
CA ALA A 44 -19.36 0.98 0.46
C ALA A 44 -18.09 1.13 1.32
N LEU A 45 -18.22 0.96 2.65
CA LEU A 45 -17.11 1.03 3.60
C LEU A 45 -16.17 -0.20 3.53
N GLY A 46 -16.64 -1.33 2.99
CA GLY A 46 -15.84 -2.54 2.83
C GLY A 46 -14.57 -2.34 1.98
N VAL A 47 -14.66 -1.50 0.93
CA VAL A 47 -13.51 -1.21 0.05
C VAL A 47 -12.42 -0.43 0.77
N TYR A 48 -12.79 0.52 1.63
CA TYR A 48 -11.83 1.29 2.42
C TYR A 48 -11.13 0.43 3.47
N ARG A 49 -11.82 -0.55 4.07
CA ARG A 49 -11.18 -1.54 4.94
C ARG A 49 -10.15 -2.38 4.18
N ALA A 50 -10.48 -2.85 2.97
CA ALA A 50 -9.55 -3.60 2.13
C ALA A 50 -8.30 -2.78 1.76
N LEU A 51 -8.46 -1.51 1.39
CA LEU A 51 -7.33 -0.60 1.16
C LEU A 51 -6.49 -0.39 2.43
N GLY A 52 -7.13 -0.31 3.60
CA GLY A 52 -6.43 -0.25 4.88
C GLY A 52 -5.57 -1.49 5.15
N VAL A 53 -6.05 -2.68 4.80
CA VAL A 53 -5.28 -3.94 4.90
C VAL A 53 -4.08 -3.93 3.96
N VAL A 54 -4.25 -3.47 2.72
CA VAL A 54 -3.13 -3.32 1.76
C VAL A 54 -2.07 -2.39 2.33
N PHE A 55 -2.48 -1.24 2.87
CA PHE A 55 -1.55 -0.30 3.49
C PHE A 55 -0.81 -0.91 4.68
N ALA A 56 -1.53 -1.57 5.59
CA ALA A 56 -0.93 -2.23 6.76
C ALA A 56 0.08 -3.31 6.33
N ALA A 57 -0.25 -4.12 5.32
CA ALA A 57 0.65 -5.13 4.78
C ALA A 57 1.92 -4.51 4.17
N SER A 58 1.80 -3.39 3.44
CA SER A 58 2.96 -2.66 2.90
C SER A 58 3.85 -2.09 4.02
N VAL A 59 3.26 -1.56 5.10
CA VAL A 59 4.01 -1.09 6.28
C VAL A 59 4.76 -2.24 6.94
N LEU A 60 4.10 -3.38 7.16
CA LEU A 60 4.75 -4.56 7.72
C LEU A 60 5.88 -5.06 6.81
N GLY A 61 5.67 -5.10 5.49
CA GLY A 61 6.71 -5.42 4.51
C GLY A 61 7.91 -4.48 4.60
N ALA A 62 7.68 -3.19 4.79
CA ALA A 62 8.73 -2.20 4.99
C ALA A 62 9.54 -2.44 6.26
N LEU A 63 8.86 -2.69 7.37
CA LEU A 63 9.51 -2.97 8.65
C LEU A 63 10.31 -4.29 8.60
N LEU A 64 9.75 -5.33 7.97
CA LEU A 64 10.43 -6.62 7.80
C LEU A 64 11.68 -6.52 6.92
N ALA A 65 11.58 -5.80 5.79
CA ALA A 65 12.73 -5.57 4.90
C ALA A 65 13.87 -4.84 5.62
N GLN A 66 13.53 -3.90 6.50
CA GLN A 66 14.53 -3.17 7.29
C GLN A 66 15.08 -3.99 8.45
N LEU A 67 14.26 -4.81 9.11
CA LEU A 67 14.71 -5.75 10.15
C LEU A 67 15.73 -6.75 9.58
N ALA A 68 15.46 -7.27 8.37
CA ALA A 68 16.37 -8.16 7.66
C ALA A 68 17.72 -7.51 7.31
N SER A 69 17.75 -6.18 7.14
CA SER A 69 18.94 -5.43 6.75
C SER A 69 19.95 -5.21 7.89
N ARG A 70 19.62 -5.61 9.14
CA ARG A 70 20.47 -5.71 10.35
C ARG A 70 21.34 -4.51 10.80
N ARG A 71 21.64 -3.48 9.99
CA ARG A 71 22.26 -2.18 10.38
C ARG A 71 22.42 -1.22 9.18
N PRO A 72 21.42 -0.41 8.81
CA PRO A 72 21.66 0.68 7.87
C PRO A 72 21.48 2.04 8.54
N ALA A 73 22.51 2.86 8.51
CA ALA A 73 22.37 4.29 8.74
C ALA A 73 21.26 4.86 7.81
N GLY A 74 20.40 5.72 8.36
CA GLY A 74 19.25 6.29 7.64
C GLY A 74 18.00 5.41 7.61
N TYR A 75 17.84 4.46 8.55
CA TYR A 75 16.64 3.62 8.72
C TYR A 75 15.34 4.44 8.65
N VAL A 76 15.23 5.48 9.48
CA VAL A 76 14.00 6.29 9.60
C VAL A 76 13.64 6.92 8.27
N ALA A 77 14.61 7.52 7.57
CA ALA A 77 14.38 8.16 6.28
C ALA A 77 13.90 7.14 5.22
N ARG A 78 14.52 5.95 5.15
CA ARG A 78 14.11 4.90 4.20
C ARG A 78 12.72 4.35 4.52
N ALA A 79 12.41 4.17 5.81
CA ALA A 79 11.09 3.75 6.28
C ALA A 79 10.03 4.78 5.93
N SER A 80 10.29 6.06 6.23
CA SER A 80 9.37 7.15 5.93
C SER A 80 9.12 7.29 4.43
N VAL A 81 10.14 7.16 3.58
CA VAL A 81 9.96 7.20 2.11
C VAL A 81 9.15 5.99 1.63
N SER A 82 9.42 4.80 2.17
CA SER A 82 8.70 3.59 1.76
C SER A 82 7.23 3.64 2.17
N VAL A 83 6.95 3.93 3.44
CA VAL A 83 5.59 4.07 3.98
C VAL A 83 4.87 5.26 3.36
N GLY A 84 5.56 6.38 3.16
CA GLY A 84 5.00 7.57 2.52
C GLY A 84 4.57 7.31 1.08
N GLY A 85 5.39 6.62 0.28
CA GLY A 85 5.00 6.23 -1.08
C GLY A 85 3.82 5.26 -1.10
N ALA A 86 3.80 4.26 -0.19
CA ALA A 86 2.64 3.37 -0.05
C ALA A 86 1.37 4.14 0.35
N ALA A 87 1.48 5.13 1.24
CA ALA A 87 0.36 5.97 1.66
C ALA A 87 -0.20 6.79 0.50
N VAL A 88 0.67 7.36 -0.35
CA VAL A 88 0.25 8.10 -1.56
C VAL A 88 -0.52 7.20 -2.51
N LEU A 89 -0.02 5.99 -2.79
CA LEU A 89 -0.68 5.03 -3.68
C LEU A 89 -2.07 4.64 -3.16
N VAL A 90 -2.17 4.36 -1.86
CA VAL A 90 -3.43 3.99 -1.22
C VAL A 90 -4.41 5.18 -1.20
N ALA A 91 -3.91 6.40 -0.96
CA ALA A 91 -4.74 7.61 -1.01
C ALA A 91 -5.31 7.87 -2.41
N LEU A 92 -4.51 7.66 -3.46
CA LEU A 92 -4.98 7.75 -4.85
C LEU A 92 -6.04 6.70 -5.16
N ALA A 93 -5.84 5.46 -4.70
CA ALA A 93 -6.83 4.40 -4.85
C ALA A 93 -8.14 4.71 -4.10
N ALA A 94 -8.03 5.23 -2.87
CA ALA A 94 -9.19 5.66 -2.08
C ALA A 94 -9.97 6.78 -2.78
N ALA A 95 -9.27 7.75 -3.36
CA ALA A 95 -9.89 8.82 -4.15
C ALA A 95 -10.57 8.27 -5.42
N ALA A 96 -9.96 7.30 -6.11
CA ALA A 96 -10.52 6.68 -7.31
C ALA A 96 -11.81 5.88 -7.04
N VAL A 97 -11.99 5.38 -5.82
CA VAL A 97 -13.19 4.64 -5.40
C VAL A 97 -14.26 5.56 -4.80
N ALA A 98 -13.93 6.80 -4.43
CA ALA A 98 -14.88 7.74 -3.82
C ALA A 98 -16.20 7.93 -4.58
N PRO A 99 -16.25 7.99 -5.93
CA PRO A 99 -17.52 8.06 -6.66
C PRO A 99 -18.45 6.87 -6.42
N LEU A 100 -17.90 5.67 -6.20
CA LEU A 100 -18.68 4.47 -5.90
C LEU A 100 -19.33 4.54 -4.50
N ALA A 101 -18.68 5.23 -3.56
CA ALA A 101 -19.22 5.43 -2.21
C ALA A 101 -20.29 6.54 -2.17
N VAL A 102 -20.10 7.63 -2.93
CA VAL A 102 -21.04 8.75 -3.00
C VAL A 102 -22.27 8.43 -3.86
N GLY A 103 -22.09 7.74 -4.98
CA GLY A 103 -23.19 7.38 -5.89
C GLY A 103 -24.22 6.40 -5.31
N LEU A 104 -23.94 5.77 -4.17
CA LEU A 104 -24.87 4.88 -3.44
C LEU A 104 -25.72 5.61 -2.38
N SER A 105 -25.50 6.91 -2.19
CA SER A 105 -26.20 7.74 -1.20
C SER A 105 -27.24 8.71 -1.80
N GLY A 106 -27.50 8.60 -3.11
CA GLY A 106 -28.56 9.31 -3.83
C GLY A 106 -29.76 8.43 -4.14
#